data_AF-A0A3R9PYT0-F1
#
_entry.id   AF-A0A3R9PYT0-F1
#
_cell.length_a   1.000
_cell.length_b   1.000
_cell.length_c   1.000
_cell.angle_alpha   90.00
_cell.angle_beta   90.00
_cell.angle_gamma   90.00
#
_symmetry.space_group_name_H-M   'P 1'
#
loop_
_entity.id
_entity.type
_entity.pdbx_description
1 polymer ?
#
loop_
_entity_poly.entity_id
_entity_poly.type
_entity_poly.pdbx_seq_one_letter_code
_entity_poly.pdbx_strand_id
1 'polypeptide(L)'
;MKVWVTILSLMIIAACGGEMEEQENNDTGSEQQGTESSRDAEVTSQIEEEEGVKEASIIVTEEQNMVIVDVQAEEGLNEEDATTLADSYAEDLKEKYAEYDIDIQIKQSGETIATVTK
;
A
#
# COMPACT_ATOMS: atom_id res chain seq x y z
N MET A 1 16.98 50.48 -22.79
CA MET A 1 15.67 49.98 -22.32
C MET A 1 15.94 49.28 -20.99
N LYS A 2 15.58 49.83 -19.81
CA LYS A 2 14.25 49.75 -19.15
C LYS A 2 13.66 48.35 -19.40
N VAL A 3 13.54 47.47 -18.40
CA VAL A 3 12.54 47.59 -17.33
C VAL A 3 13.05 46.97 -16.01
N TRP A 4 12.88 47.71 -14.91
CA TRP A 4 12.92 47.21 -13.54
C TRP A 4 11.61 46.49 -13.23
N VAL A 5 11.67 45.26 -12.71
CA VAL A 5 10.51 44.61 -12.10
C VAL A 5 10.91 44.19 -10.70
N THR A 6 10.75 45.14 -9.78
CA THR A 6 10.61 44.92 -8.35
C THR A 6 9.20 44.40 -8.12
N ILE A 7 9.05 43.11 -7.77
CA ILE A 7 7.80 42.58 -7.22
C ILE A 7 8.11 42.19 -5.78
N LEU A 8 7.97 43.20 -4.93
CA LEU A 8 7.76 43.07 -3.49
C LEU A 8 6.25 43.01 -3.29
N SER A 9 5.72 41.84 -2.96
CA SER A 9 4.39 41.73 -2.39
C SER A 9 4.39 40.61 -1.35
N LEU A 10 4.46 41.05 -0.09
CA LEU A 10 4.08 40.27 1.08
C LEU A 10 2.62 39.81 0.91
N MET A 11 2.39 38.51 0.97
CA MET A 11 1.14 37.99 1.53
C MET A 11 1.43 37.39 2.90
N ILE A 12 0.63 37.85 3.86
CA ILE A 12 0.68 37.57 5.29
C ILE A 12 0.13 36.16 5.48
N ILE A 13 0.95 35.24 5.98
CA ILE A 13 0.45 33.97 6.50
C ILE A 13 -0.02 34.26 7.93
N ALA A 14 -1.32 34.08 8.12
CA ALA A 14 -1.96 34.16 9.42
C ALA A 14 -1.29 33.21 10.40
N ALA A 15 -0.80 33.77 11.50
CA ALA A 15 -0.45 33.02 12.69
C ALA A 15 -1.74 32.45 13.30
N CYS A 16 -2.01 31.17 13.07
CA CYS A 16 -2.87 30.37 13.92
C CYS A 16 -1.94 29.71 14.94
N GLY A 17 -1.84 30.29 16.14
CA GLY A 17 -1.53 29.49 17.33
C GLY A 17 -2.72 28.57 17.56
N GLY A 18 -2.57 27.31 17.90
CA GLY A 18 -1.44 26.60 18.45
C GLY A 18 -2.01 25.77 19.58
N GLU A 19 -2.15 24.47 19.37
CA GLU A 19 -2.19 23.46 20.42
C GLU A 19 -1.76 22.14 19.76
N MET A 20 -0.76 21.53 20.39
CA MET A 20 0.02 20.40 19.92
C MET A 20 -0.43 19.20 20.75
N GLU A 21 -1.10 18.22 20.15
CA GLU A 21 -1.15 16.85 20.66
C GLU A 21 -1.15 15.85 19.48
N GLU A 22 -0.20 14.93 19.59
CA GLU A 22 -0.05 13.61 18.98
C GLU A 22 -0.18 13.37 17.47
N GLN A 23 1.00 13.00 16.93
CA GLN A 23 1.23 12.19 15.76
C GLN A 23 0.48 10.85 15.87
N GLU A 24 -0.77 10.80 15.42
CA GLU A 24 -1.48 9.56 15.12
C GLU A 24 -1.30 9.23 13.64
N ASN A 25 -0.96 7.96 13.40
CA ASN A 25 -0.81 7.35 12.09
C ASN A 25 -1.97 7.73 11.18
N ASN A 26 -1.62 8.15 9.96
CA ASN A 26 -2.57 8.47 8.91
C ASN A 26 -3.17 7.16 8.40
N ASP A 27 -4.18 6.64 9.11
CA ASP A 27 -5.17 5.75 8.51
C ASP A 27 -5.89 6.54 7.43
N THR A 28 -5.34 6.50 6.21
CA THR A 28 -6.08 6.89 5.02
C THR A 28 -7.05 5.76 4.72
N GLY A 29 -8.14 5.71 5.49
CA GLY A 29 -9.40 5.11 5.10
C GLY A 29 -9.91 5.85 3.85
N SER A 30 -9.58 5.32 2.68
CA SER A 30 -10.25 5.73 1.44
C SER A 30 -11.62 5.06 1.42
N GLU A 31 -12.62 5.73 1.99
CA GLU A 31 -14.03 5.44 1.73
C GLU A 31 -14.34 5.88 0.28
N GLN A 32 -14.08 4.99 -0.68
CA GLN A 32 -14.60 5.11 -2.04
C GLN A 32 -15.77 4.14 -2.24
N GLN A 33 -16.95 4.71 -2.06
CA GLN A 33 -18.24 4.36 -2.65
C GLN A 33 -18.19 3.40 -3.86
N GLY A 34 -18.76 2.20 -3.68
CA GLY A 34 -19.42 1.46 -4.77
C GLY A 34 -18.77 0.18 -5.27
N THR A 35 -18.09 -0.58 -4.42
CA THR A 35 -18.09 -2.06 -4.41
C THR A 35 -17.78 -2.49 -2.96
N GLU A 36 -18.32 -3.58 -2.43
CA GLU A 36 -17.95 -4.09 -1.10
C GLU A 36 -16.49 -4.57 -1.14
N SER A 37 -15.56 -3.63 -0.97
CA SER A 37 -14.13 -3.88 -0.83
C SER A 37 -13.75 -3.73 0.64
N SER A 38 -13.20 -4.79 1.22
CA SER A 38 -12.75 -4.84 2.61
C SER A 38 -11.24 -5.03 2.69
N ARG A 39 -10.63 -4.55 3.78
CA ARG A 39 -9.21 -4.80 4.11
C ARG A 39 -9.14 -5.97 5.08
N ASP A 40 -8.13 -6.81 4.92
CA ASP A 40 -7.84 -7.90 5.86
C ASP A 40 -6.64 -7.55 6.73
N ALA A 41 -6.91 -6.85 7.84
CA ALA A 41 -5.86 -6.39 8.75
C ALA A 41 -5.06 -7.56 9.37
N GLU A 42 -5.71 -8.70 9.63
CA GLU A 42 -5.04 -9.86 10.23
C GLU A 42 -4.02 -10.47 9.27
N VAL A 43 -4.38 -10.66 8.00
CA VAL A 43 -3.44 -11.19 7.01
C VAL A 43 -2.39 -10.14 6.63
N THR A 44 -2.78 -8.86 6.57
CA THR A 44 -1.82 -7.77 6.32
C THR A 44 -0.72 -7.77 7.38
N SER A 45 -1.08 -7.80 8.67
CA SER A 45 -0.09 -7.84 9.75
C SER A 45 0.80 -9.08 9.72
N GLN A 46 0.26 -10.26 9.34
CA GLN A 46 1.07 -11.47 9.20
C GLN A 46 2.14 -11.32 8.10
N ILE A 47 1.79 -10.74 6.96
CA ILE A 47 2.73 -10.50 5.86
C ILE A 47 3.77 -9.44 6.26
N GLU A 48 3.38 -8.40 7.01
CA GLU A 48 4.31 -7.35 7.47
C GLU A 48 5.29 -7.82 8.55
N GLU A 49 4.99 -8.91 9.26
CA GLU A 49 5.89 -9.52 10.24
C GLU A 49 6.98 -10.40 9.60
N GLU A 50 6.87 -10.73 8.31
CA GLU A 50 7.84 -11.54 7.57
C GLU A 50 9.13 -10.77 7.27
N GLU A 51 10.28 -11.47 7.38
CA GLU A 51 11.57 -10.89 7.05
C GLU A 51 11.65 -10.55 5.56
N GLY A 52 12.12 -9.35 5.23
CA GLY A 52 12.21 -8.87 3.86
C GLY A 52 10.96 -8.16 3.33
N VAL A 53 9.93 -7.96 4.17
CA VAL A 53 8.76 -7.12 3.88
C VAL A 53 8.86 -5.78 4.62
N LYS A 54 8.57 -4.68 3.91
CA LYS A 54 8.48 -3.32 4.48
C LYS A 54 7.05 -2.88 4.77
N GLU A 55 6.12 -3.27 3.90
CA GLU A 55 4.71 -2.86 3.95
C GLU A 55 3.88 -3.86 3.13
N ALA A 56 2.64 -4.11 3.55
CA ALA A 56 1.69 -4.89 2.76
C ALA A 56 0.31 -4.22 2.71
N SER A 57 -0.45 -4.50 1.66
CA SER A 57 -1.83 -4.03 1.50
C SER A 57 -2.67 -5.12 0.86
N ILE A 58 -3.81 -5.43 1.48
CA ILE A 58 -4.76 -6.43 0.99
C ILE A 58 -6.10 -5.77 0.73
N ILE A 59 -6.63 -5.99 -0.48
CA ILE A 59 -7.95 -5.55 -0.90
C ILE A 59 -8.77 -6.79 -1.28
N VAL A 60 -9.84 -7.05 -0.55
CA VAL A 60 -10.78 -8.13 -0.82
C VAL A 60 -12.02 -7.56 -1.45
N THR A 61 -12.35 -7.97 -2.66
CA THR A 61 -13.56 -7.55 -3.40
C THR A 61 -14.54 -8.72 -3.45
N GLU A 62 -15.58 -8.67 -2.64
CA GLU A 62 -16.56 -9.77 -2.52
C GLU A 62 -17.41 -9.92 -3.79
N GLU A 63 -17.78 -8.83 -4.44
CA GLU A 63 -18.61 -8.87 -5.66
C GLU A 63 -17.91 -9.54 -6.86
N GLN A 64 -16.57 -9.52 -6.86
CA GLN A 64 -15.75 -10.10 -7.93
C GLN A 64 -15.07 -11.40 -7.50
N ASN A 65 -15.27 -11.84 -6.25
CA ASN A 65 -14.49 -12.90 -5.62
C ASN A 65 -12.99 -12.73 -5.91
N MET A 66 -12.43 -11.55 -5.62
CA MET A 66 -11.03 -11.26 -5.93
C MET A 66 -10.30 -10.74 -4.69
N VAL A 67 -9.06 -11.20 -4.48
CA VAL A 67 -8.14 -10.69 -3.46
C VAL A 67 -6.90 -10.16 -4.18
N ILE A 68 -6.57 -8.90 -3.93
CA ILE A 68 -5.36 -8.26 -4.45
C ILE A 68 -4.44 -7.96 -3.29
N VAL A 69 -3.19 -8.41 -3.38
CA VAL A 69 -2.16 -8.22 -2.37
C VAL A 69 -0.96 -7.51 -2.98
N ASP A 70 -0.67 -6.33 -2.45
CA ASP A 70 0.53 -5.58 -2.79
C ASP A 70 1.52 -5.68 -1.62
N VAL A 71 2.74 -6.13 -1.89
CA VAL A 71 3.82 -6.25 -0.89
C VAL A 71 5.01 -5.41 -1.32
N GLN A 72 5.43 -4.47 -0.49
CA GLN A 72 6.67 -3.73 -0.68
C GLN A 72 7.81 -4.48 0.01
N ALA A 73 8.70 -5.09 -0.77
CA ALA A 73 9.87 -5.80 -0.26
C ALA A 73 11.01 -4.85 0.14
N GLU A 74 11.91 -5.36 0.98
CA GLU A 74 13.23 -4.76 1.22
C GLU A 74 14.12 -4.76 -0.03
N GLU A 75 15.18 -3.95 -0.01
CA GLU A 75 16.12 -3.92 -1.14
C GLU A 75 16.98 -5.19 -1.18
N GLY A 76 17.32 -5.66 -2.38
CA GLY A 76 18.20 -6.81 -2.57
C GLY A 76 17.50 -8.16 -2.72
N LEU A 77 16.17 -8.21 -2.57
CA LEU A 77 15.36 -9.36 -2.97
C LEU A 77 15.42 -9.54 -4.50
N ASN A 78 15.69 -10.75 -4.97
CA ASN A 78 15.70 -11.08 -6.40
C ASN A 78 14.33 -11.62 -6.86
N GLU A 79 14.13 -11.71 -8.17
CA GLU A 79 12.86 -12.16 -8.79
C GLU A 79 12.47 -13.60 -8.38
N GLU A 80 13.42 -14.51 -8.23
CA GLU A 80 13.15 -15.91 -7.88
C GLU A 80 12.64 -16.04 -6.44
N ASP A 81 13.32 -15.37 -5.50
CA ASP A 81 12.91 -15.32 -4.10
C ASP A 81 11.59 -14.57 -3.93
N ALA A 82 11.39 -13.47 -4.67
CA ALA A 82 10.14 -12.71 -4.68
C ALA A 82 8.96 -13.54 -5.22
N THR A 83 9.19 -14.34 -6.26
CA THR A 83 8.18 -15.26 -6.79
C THR A 83 7.84 -16.35 -5.77
N THR A 84 8.86 -16.87 -5.07
CA THR A 84 8.66 -17.87 -4.01
C THR A 84 7.84 -17.32 -2.85
N LEU A 85 8.13 -16.10 -2.40
CA LEU A 85 7.33 -15.39 -1.38
C LEU A 85 5.88 -15.19 -1.85
N ALA A 86 5.69 -14.73 -3.08
CA ALA A 86 4.36 -14.53 -3.65
C ALA A 86 3.56 -15.83 -3.75
N ASP A 87 4.18 -16.94 -4.19
CA ASP A 87 3.51 -18.25 -4.20
C ASP A 87 3.14 -18.70 -2.79
N SER A 88 4.01 -18.52 -1.79
CA SER A 88 3.71 -18.86 -0.38
C SER A 88 2.48 -18.11 0.12
N TYR A 89 2.45 -16.78 -0.05
CA TYR A 89 1.30 -15.98 0.36
C TYR A 89 0.02 -16.40 -0.38
N ALA A 90 0.11 -16.81 -1.65
CA ALA A 90 -1.04 -17.28 -2.40
C ALA A 90 -1.59 -18.60 -1.85
N GLU A 91 -0.72 -19.53 -1.44
CA GLU A 91 -1.14 -20.78 -0.80
C GLU A 91 -1.86 -20.53 0.52
N ASP A 92 -1.31 -19.66 1.38
CA ASP A 92 -1.91 -19.30 2.68
C ASP A 92 -3.26 -18.59 2.47
N LEU A 93 -3.34 -17.67 1.51
CA LEU A 93 -4.58 -16.95 1.19
C LEU A 93 -5.66 -17.87 0.61
N LYS A 94 -5.30 -18.95 -0.11
CA LYS A 94 -6.29 -19.93 -0.59
C LYS A 94 -6.96 -20.70 0.56
N GLU A 95 -6.36 -20.78 1.75
CA GLU A 95 -7.03 -21.38 2.91
C GLU A 95 -8.22 -20.52 3.39
N LYS A 96 -8.07 -19.19 3.35
CA LYS A 96 -9.09 -18.23 3.78
C LYS A 96 -10.06 -17.83 2.66
N TYR A 97 -9.56 -17.74 1.43
CA TYR A 97 -10.25 -17.22 0.24
C TYR A 97 -10.30 -18.26 -0.89
N ALA A 98 -10.68 -19.50 -0.57
CA ALA A 98 -10.62 -20.63 -1.51
C ALA A 98 -11.39 -20.41 -2.83
N GLU A 99 -12.47 -19.64 -2.79
CA GLU A 99 -13.33 -19.36 -3.96
C GLU A 99 -12.94 -18.08 -4.71
N TYR A 100 -11.91 -17.36 -4.24
CA TYR A 100 -11.50 -16.07 -4.80
C TYR A 100 -10.31 -16.24 -5.74
N ASP A 101 -10.28 -15.45 -6.81
CA ASP A 101 -9.08 -15.22 -7.61
C ASP A 101 -8.11 -14.36 -6.79
N ILE A 102 -6.87 -14.82 -6.63
CA ILE A 102 -5.85 -14.15 -5.83
C ILE A 102 -4.79 -13.58 -6.77
N ASP A 103 -4.50 -12.29 -6.66
CA ASP A 103 -3.42 -11.59 -7.37
C ASP A 103 -2.43 -11.01 -6.35
N ILE A 104 -1.16 -11.40 -6.44
CA ILE A 104 -0.11 -10.97 -5.52
C ILE A 104 1.01 -10.32 -6.30
N GLN A 105 1.38 -9.11 -5.90
CA GLN A 105 2.45 -8.33 -6.51
C GLN A 105 3.50 -7.97 -5.47
N ILE A 106 4.73 -8.43 -5.71
CA ILE A 106 5.89 -8.05 -4.91
C ILE A 106 6.58 -6.88 -5.61
N LYS A 107 6.72 -5.77 -4.90
CA LYS A 107 7.32 -4.53 -5.38
C LYS A 107 8.63 -4.26 -4.66
N GLN A 108 9.65 -3.85 -5.37
CA GLN A 108 10.90 -3.34 -4.79
C GLN A 108 11.16 -1.96 -5.37
N SER A 109 11.38 -0.97 -4.50
CA SER A 109 11.60 0.43 -4.92
C SER A 109 10.48 0.98 -5.82
N GLY A 110 9.23 0.53 -5.59
CA GLY A 110 8.05 0.92 -6.35
C GLY A 110 7.85 0.19 -7.69
N GLU A 111 8.74 -0.71 -8.09
CA GLU A 111 8.61 -1.52 -9.31
C GLU A 111 8.21 -2.96 -8.95
N THR A 112 7.25 -3.53 -9.69
CA THR A 112 6.88 -4.94 -9.52
C THR A 112 8.00 -5.84 -10.01
N ILE A 113 8.52 -6.68 -9.11
CA ILE A 113 9.58 -7.65 -9.39
C ILE A 113 9.06 -9.09 -9.47
N ALA A 114 7.87 -9.38 -8.94
CA ALA A 114 7.20 -10.66 -9.10
C ALA A 114 5.68 -10.51 -9.08
N THR A 115 4.99 -11.39 -9.78
CA THR A 115 3.52 -11.47 -9.78
C THR A 115 3.08 -12.93 -9.81
N VAL A 116 2.15 -13.28 -8.92
CA VAL A 116 1.52 -14.60 -8.87
C VAL A 116 0.01 -14.43 -8.86
N THR A 117 -0.68 -15.22 -9.69
CA THR A 117 -2.14 -15.24 -9.75
C THR A 117 -2.65 -16.68 -9.58
N LYS A 118 -3.69 -16.92 -8.76
CA LYS A 118 -4.24 -18.26 -8.45
C LYS A 118 -5.75 -18.30 -8.35
#